data_AF-A0A6J3M8Y2-F1
#
_entry.id   AF-A0A6J3M8Y2-F1
#
_cell.length_a   1.000
_cell.length_b   1.000
_cell.length_c   1.000
_cell.angle_alpha   90.00
_cell.angle_beta   90.00
_cell.angle_gamma   90.00
#
_symmetry.space_group_name_H-M   'P 1'
#
loop_
_entity.id
_entity.type
_entity.pdbx_description
1 polymer ?
#
loop_
_entity_poly.entity_id
_entity_poly.type
_entity_poly.pdbx_seq_one_letter_code
_entity_poly.pdbx_strand_id
1 'polypeptide(L)'
;MAKVKGKQGSANKHLQARINYLQQAATYLASRDPSISIEKCLDPLQKTTPPDHRQLHIENAACEPRTLNENVPHGVGALMTRLPNSRNPDIRFDAPSTGGLPLRLNDHLRQVAAKSQARLSTAVKRSACKRCNAVLRDGVTCTKFMENLSKGGRKPHANVLVLRCAVCEAEQRFPVGARRQSRKSDRTPATTNAEADDDACMAVAGND
;
A
#
# COMPACT_ATOMS: atom_id res chain seq x y z
N MET A 1 45.44 13.81 -7.93
CA MET A 1 44.31 14.41 -7.18
C MET A 1 43.01 13.71 -7.58
N ALA A 2 42.34 13.01 -6.66
CA ALA A 2 41.13 12.25 -6.96
C ALA A 2 39.87 13.14 -6.84
N LYS A 3 39.14 13.29 -7.95
CA LYS A 3 37.89 14.06 -8.00
C LYS A 3 36.78 13.23 -7.33
N VAL A 4 36.34 13.65 -6.15
CA VAL A 4 35.21 13.03 -5.43
C VAL A 4 33.95 13.21 -6.28
N LYS A 5 33.45 12.13 -6.87
CA LYS A 5 32.22 12.14 -7.65
C LYS A 5 31.03 12.25 -6.68
N GLY A 6 30.36 13.41 -6.68
CA GLY A 6 29.14 13.63 -5.91
C GLY A 6 28.10 12.57 -6.21
N LYS A 7 27.35 12.14 -5.18
CA LYS A 7 26.31 11.10 -5.29
C LYS A 7 25.33 11.44 -6.41
N GLN A 8 25.39 10.67 -7.49
CA GLN A 8 24.53 10.85 -8.65
C GLN A 8 23.10 10.43 -8.26
N GLY A 9 22.18 11.39 -8.16
CA GLY A 9 20.77 11.11 -7.87
C GLY A 9 20.14 10.25 -8.97
N SER A 10 19.14 9.43 -8.63
CA SER A 10 18.45 8.57 -9.59
C SER A 10 17.94 9.38 -10.79
N ALA A 11 18.07 8.84 -12.00
CA ALA A 11 17.68 9.51 -13.26
C ALA A 11 16.22 10.01 -13.29
N ASN A 12 15.34 9.47 -12.43
CA ASN A 12 13.91 9.77 -12.40
C ASN A 12 13.46 10.53 -11.14
N LYS A 13 14.10 11.68 -10.82
CA LYS A 13 13.80 12.46 -9.60
C LYS A 13 12.32 12.87 -9.49
N HIS A 14 11.72 13.37 -10.57
CA HIS A 14 10.32 13.80 -10.57
C HIS A 14 9.33 12.65 -10.37
N LEU A 15 9.64 11.47 -10.92
CA LEU A 15 8.79 10.28 -10.73
C LEU A 15 8.88 9.76 -9.29
N GLN A 16 10.07 9.80 -8.69
CA GLN A 16 10.23 9.51 -7.26
C GLN A 16 9.48 10.52 -6.38
N ALA A 17 9.55 11.81 -6.70
CA ALA A 17 8.78 12.84 -6.01
C ALA A 17 7.26 12.58 -6.12
N ARG A 18 6.77 12.21 -7.31
CA ARG A 18 5.37 11.84 -7.53
C ARG A 18 4.96 10.59 -6.74
N ILE A 19 5.79 9.55 -6.69
CA ILE A 19 5.53 8.33 -5.90
C ILE A 19 5.38 8.69 -4.41
N ASN A 20 6.31 9.48 -3.88
CA ASN A 20 6.29 9.90 -2.48
C ASN A 20 5.04 10.74 -2.18
N TYR A 21 4.71 11.69 -3.05
CA TYR A 21 3.51 12.53 -2.92
C TYR A 21 2.24 11.67 -2.91
N LEU A 22 2.09 10.74 -3.85
CA LEU A 22 0.93 9.85 -3.92
C LEU A 22 0.79 8.99 -2.67
N GLN A 23 1.90 8.48 -2.13
CA GLN A 23 1.90 7.70 -0.89
C GLN A 23 1.43 8.54 0.30
N GLN A 24 1.99 9.75 0.46
CA GLN A 24 1.66 10.67 1.54
C GLN A 24 0.20 11.09 1.47
N ALA A 25 -0.27 11.50 0.28
CA ALA A 25 -1.66 11.87 0.05
C ALA A 25 -2.62 10.72 0.37
N ALA A 26 -2.33 9.50 -0.09
CA ALA A 26 -3.17 8.34 0.19
C ALA A 26 -3.24 8.04 1.70
N THR A 27 -2.09 8.11 2.38
CA THR A 27 -2.01 7.86 3.83
C THR A 27 -2.74 8.94 4.62
N TYR A 28 -2.57 10.22 4.23
CA TYR A 28 -3.23 11.37 4.85
C TYR A 28 -4.75 11.28 4.72
N LEU A 29 -5.25 11.00 3.52
CA LEU A 29 -6.69 10.82 3.31
C LEU A 29 -7.21 9.64 4.13
N ALA A 30 -6.50 8.51 4.14
CA ALA A 30 -6.85 7.38 4.99
C ALA A 30 -6.82 7.73 6.50
N SER A 31 -6.01 8.72 6.92
CA SER A 31 -5.86 9.19 8.32
C SER A 31 -6.98 10.09 8.79
N ARG A 32 -7.71 10.69 7.85
CA ARG A 32 -8.73 11.65 8.20
C ARG A 32 -9.97 10.89 8.66
N ASP A 33 -10.36 11.09 9.92
CA ASP A 33 -11.66 10.64 10.39
C ASP A 33 -12.75 11.48 9.70
N PRO A 34 -13.70 10.86 8.98
CA PRO A 34 -14.77 11.58 8.30
C PRO A 34 -15.73 12.25 9.29
N SER A 35 -15.75 11.80 10.55
CA SER A 35 -16.53 12.38 11.64
C SER A 35 -16.07 13.78 12.08
N ILE A 36 -14.85 14.22 11.72
CA ILE A 36 -14.28 15.50 12.18
C ILE A 36 -14.71 16.70 11.29
N SER A 37 -15.45 16.48 10.19
CA SER A 37 -15.47 17.45 9.07
C SER A 37 -16.75 18.26 8.85
N ILE A 38 -17.75 18.27 9.73
CA ILE A 38 -18.91 19.18 9.55
C ILE A 38 -18.92 20.34 10.56
N GLU A 39 -18.44 20.15 11.80
CA GLU A 39 -18.61 21.20 12.84
C GLU A 39 -17.45 22.20 12.98
N LYS A 40 -16.28 22.00 12.36
CA LYS A 40 -15.09 22.84 12.63
C LYS A 40 -14.62 23.75 11.49
N CYS A 41 -15.39 23.94 10.42
CA CYS A 41 -14.98 24.84 9.32
C CYS A 41 -16.01 25.89 8.88
N LEU A 42 -17.09 26.10 9.64
CA LEU A 42 -17.90 27.31 9.49
C LEU A 42 -17.62 28.22 10.68
N ASP A 43 -16.54 29.00 10.60
CA ASP A 43 -16.45 30.25 11.35
C ASP A 43 -16.22 31.43 10.37
N PRO A 44 -16.83 32.60 10.62
CA PRO A 44 -17.11 33.60 9.60
C PRO A 44 -15.99 34.65 9.47
N LEU A 45 -15.71 35.01 8.22
CA LEU A 45 -15.19 36.32 7.77
C LEU A 45 -13.86 36.82 8.36
N GLN A 46 -12.79 36.70 7.56
CA GLN A 46 -11.82 37.80 7.44
C GLN A 46 -11.72 38.23 5.97
N LYS A 47 -12.28 39.42 5.74
CA LYS A 47 -12.26 40.19 4.51
C LYS A 47 -10.84 40.75 4.35
N THR A 48 -10.03 40.19 3.45
CA THR A 48 -8.83 40.87 2.95
C THR A 48 -8.95 41.02 1.44
N THR A 49 -9.07 42.27 1.01
CA THR A 49 -9.10 42.71 -0.38
C THR A 49 -7.87 42.26 -1.16
N PRO A 50 -8.00 41.74 -2.40
CA PRO A 50 -6.87 41.52 -3.29
C PRO A 50 -6.45 42.83 -3.98
N PRO A 51 -5.14 43.15 -4.11
CA PRO A 51 -4.69 44.18 -5.03
C PRO A 51 -4.67 43.66 -6.47
N ASP A 52 -5.06 44.57 -7.35
CA ASP A 52 -5.26 44.49 -8.79
C ASP A 52 -4.06 44.02 -9.64
N HIS A 53 -4.43 43.57 -10.85
CA HIS A 53 -3.67 43.57 -12.12
C HIS A 53 -2.67 42.43 -12.46
N ARG A 54 -3.13 41.43 -13.24
CA ARG A 54 -3.00 41.42 -14.72
C ARG A 54 -3.64 40.14 -15.31
N GLN A 55 -4.84 40.34 -15.85
CA GLN A 55 -5.59 39.38 -16.66
C GLN A 55 -4.78 39.04 -17.93
N LEU A 56 -4.52 37.76 -18.19
CA LEU A 56 -4.30 37.27 -19.55
C LEU A 56 -5.62 36.67 -20.03
N HIS A 57 -6.26 37.37 -20.97
CA HIS A 57 -7.46 36.91 -21.66
C HIS A 57 -7.17 35.63 -22.44
N ILE A 58 -7.90 34.56 -22.12
CA ILE A 58 -8.18 33.46 -23.05
C ILE A 58 -9.68 33.54 -23.30
N GLU A 59 -10.05 33.88 -24.53
CA GLU A 59 -11.44 33.98 -24.99
C GLU A 59 -12.08 32.59 -24.97
N ASN A 60 -13.06 32.40 -24.09
CA ASN A 60 -13.98 31.26 -24.17
C ASN A 60 -15.12 31.65 -25.11
N ALA A 61 -15.12 31.11 -26.31
CA ALA A 61 -16.29 31.10 -27.16
C ALA A 61 -17.37 30.25 -26.49
N ALA A 62 -18.51 30.86 -26.17
CA ALA A 62 -19.70 30.18 -25.70
C ALA A 62 -20.21 29.19 -26.77
N CYS A 63 -20.53 27.97 -26.36
CA CYS A 63 -21.35 27.06 -27.16
C CYS A 63 -22.57 26.67 -26.32
N GLU A 64 -23.72 27.15 -26.77
CA GLU A 64 -25.03 27.03 -26.13
C GLU A 64 -25.57 25.59 -26.12
N PRO A 65 -26.49 25.25 -25.20
CA PRO A 65 -27.11 23.94 -25.13
C PRO A 65 -28.24 23.83 -26.18
N ARG A 66 -28.02 23.03 -27.23
CA ARG A 66 -29.11 22.67 -28.17
C ARG A 66 -29.89 21.47 -27.68
N THR A 67 -31.11 21.74 -27.20
CA THR A 67 -32.22 20.78 -27.14
C THR A 67 -32.73 20.51 -28.55
N LEU A 68 -32.83 19.24 -28.95
CA LEU A 68 -33.69 18.85 -30.08
C LEU A 68 -34.43 17.57 -29.69
N ASN A 69 -35.77 17.65 -29.75
CA ASN A 69 -36.70 16.60 -29.45
C ASN A 69 -37.16 15.85 -30.72
N GLU A 70 -37.28 14.53 -30.60
CA GLU A 70 -38.17 13.52 -31.26
C GLU A 70 -38.59 13.63 -32.74
N ASN A 71 -38.26 12.60 -33.58
CA ASN A 71 -39.17 11.48 -33.94
C ASN A 71 -38.76 10.62 -35.18
N VAL A 72 -38.56 9.30 -34.96
CA VAL A 72 -39.08 8.10 -35.72
C VAL A 72 -38.42 7.71 -37.08
N PRO A 73 -38.44 6.45 -37.63
CA PRO A 73 -38.76 5.08 -37.13
C PRO A 73 -37.68 3.95 -37.38
N HIS A 74 -37.85 2.83 -36.64
CA HIS A 74 -37.63 1.40 -36.98
C HIS A 74 -36.36 0.88 -37.70
N GLY A 75 -35.59 0.07 -36.98
CA GLY A 75 -34.63 -0.90 -37.53
C GLY A 75 -34.13 -1.87 -36.45
N VAL A 76 -34.89 -2.93 -36.17
CA VAL A 76 -34.47 -4.03 -35.28
C VAL A 76 -33.33 -4.81 -35.92
N GLY A 77 -32.10 -4.47 -35.56
CA GLY A 77 -30.89 -5.20 -35.94
C GLY A 77 -30.07 -5.53 -34.70
N ALA A 78 -30.22 -6.77 -34.22
CA ALA A 78 -29.50 -7.30 -33.08
C ALA A 78 -27.97 -7.29 -33.33
N LEU A 79 -27.24 -6.36 -32.69
CA LEU A 79 -25.79 -6.42 -32.58
C LEU A 79 -25.41 -6.90 -31.19
N MET A 80 -25.08 -8.19 -31.11
CA MET A 80 -24.49 -8.87 -29.96
C MET A 80 -23.15 -8.25 -29.58
N THR A 81 -23.16 -7.18 -28.79
CA THR A 81 -21.95 -6.73 -28.10
C THR A 81 -21.81 -7.56 -26.83
N ARG A 82 -20.98 -8.61 -26.90
CA ARG A 82 -20.61 -9.44 -25.75
C ARG A 82 -19.80 -8.61 -24.76
N LEU A 83 -20.48 -8.06 -23.76
CA LEU A 83 -19.87 -7.65 -22.50
C LEU A 83 -19.12 -8.86 -21.90
N PRO A 84 -17.87 -8.74 -21.44
CA PRO A 84 -17.26 -9.80 -20.66
C PRO A 84 -17.92 -9.84 -19.28
N ASN A 85 -18.90 -10.74 -19.16
CA ASN A 85 -19.28 -11.53 -17.99
C ASN A 85 -19.06 -10.84 -16.62
N SER A 86 -19.93 -9.88 -16.30
CA SER A 86 -20.14 -9.44 -14.92
C SER A 86 -20.78 -10.58 -14.13
N ARG A 87 -19.95 -11.31 -13.37
CA ARG A 87 -20.41 -12.22 -12.30
C ARG A 87 -19.91 -11.69 -10.96
N ASN A 88 -20.65 -10.77 -10.36
CA ASN A 88 -21.33 -11.03 -9.09
C ASN A 88 -22.17 -9.80 -8.68
N PRO A 89 -23.50 -9.89 -8.58
CA PRO A 89 -24.27 -8.99 -7.74
C PRO A 89 -24.07 -9.42 -6.27
N ASP A 90 -24.13 -8.45 -5.35
CA ASP A 90 -24.26 -8.66 -3.89
C ASP A 90 -23.00 -8.98 -3.06
N ILE A 91 -21.84 -8.40 -3.39
CA ILE A 91 -20.96 -7.93 -2.31
C ILE A 91 -21.30 -6.46 -2.13
N ARG A 92 -22.11 -6.14 -1.12
CA ARG A 92 -22.13 -4.77 -0.58
C ARG A 92 -20.74 -4.52 -0.04
N PHE A 93 -19.90 -3.98 -0.90
CA PHE A 93 -18.60 -3.44 -0.53
C PHE A 93 -18.95 -2.25 0.33
N ASP A 94 -18.96 -2.42 1.65
CA ASP A 94 -19.05 -1.31 2.59
C ASP A 94 -17.89 -0.39 2.23
N ALA A 95 -18.19 0.62 1.43
CA ALA A 95 -17.19 1.53 0.92
C ALA A 95 -16.52 2.11 2.15
N PRO A 96 -15.18 2.03 2.27
CA PRO A 96 -14.50 2.49 3.47
C PRO A 96 -14.95 3.90 3.75
N SER A 97 -15.18 4.22 5.03
CA SER A 97 -15.70 5.51 5.48
C SER A 97 -14.91 6.72 4.93
N THR A 98 -13.69 6.48 4.47
CA THR A 98 -12.75 7.42 3.84
C THR A 98 -12.91 7.62 2.33
N GLY A 99 -13.90 6.99 1.69
CA GLY A 99 -14.17 7.08 0.26
C GLY A 99 -13.18 6.29 -0.62
N GLY A 100 -13.46 6.24 -1.93
CA GLY A 100 -12.64 5.52 -2.93
C GLY A 100 -11.28 6.17 -3.25
N LEU A 101 -11.02 7.38 -2.77
CA LEU A 101 -9.86 8.20 -3.15
C LEU A 101 -8.50 7.60 -2.74
N PRO A 102 -8.29 7.12 -1.48
CA PRO A 102 -7.02 6.52 -1.08
C PRO A 102 -6.64 5.29 -1.92
N LEU A 103 -7.64 4.54 -2.38
CA LEU A 103 -7.46 3.37 -3.26
C LEU A 103 -6.93 3.80 -4.64
N ARG A 104 -7.53 4.83 -5.22
CA ARG A 104 -7.13 5.39 -6.53
C ARG A 104 -5.73 5.98 -6.51
N LEU A 105 -5.36 6.67 -5.44
CA LEU A 105 -4.02 7.22 -5.27
C LEU A 105 -2.94 6.11 -5.18
N ASN A 106 -3.22 5.01 -4.48
CA ASN A 106 -2.31 3.86 -4.45
C ASN A 106 -2.23 3.12 -5.78
N ASP A 107 -3.33 3.04 -6.51
CA ASP A 107 -3.33 2.49 -7.86
C ASP A 107 -2.42 3.31 -8.78
N HIS A 108 -2.57 4.64 -8.76
CA HIS A 108 -1.67 5.55 -9.46
C HIS A 108 -0.21 5.40 -9.02
N LEU A 109 0.04 5.21 -7.72
CA LEU A 109 1.39 4.97 -7.19
C LEU A 109 2.01 3.71 -7.82
N ARG A 110 1.26 2.60 -7.86
CA ARG A 110 1.73 1.34 -8.48
C ARG A 110 1.96 1.50 -9.98
N GLN A 111 1.05 2.18 -10.69
CA GLN A 111 1.18 2.44 -12.13
C GLN A 111 2.42 3.30 -12.44
N VAL A 112 2.65 4.40 -11.70
CA VAL A 112 3.83 5.25 -11.87
C VAL A 112 5.10 4.47 -11.56
N ALA A 113 5.11 3.67 -10.50
CA ALA A 113 6.26 2.83 -10.15
C ALA A 113 6.57 1.79 -11.24
N ALA A 114 5.54 1.11 -11.77
CA ALA A 114 5.69 0.14 -12.85
C ALA A 114 6.18 0.80 -14.14
N LYS A 115 5.56 1.91 -14.55
CA LYS A 115 5.92 2.65 -15.78
C LYS A 115 7.33 3.23 -15.73
N SER A 116 7.76 3.70 -14.57
CA SER A 116 9.09 4.25 -14.36
C SER A 116 10.15 3.20 -13.99
N GLN A 117 9.77 1.93 -13.92
CA GLN A 117 10.60 0.82 -13.41
C GLN A 117 11.22 1.12 -12.02
N ALA A 118 10.56 1.96 -11.23
CA ALA A 118 11.03 2.35 -9.91
C ALA A 118 10.76 1.24 -8.89
N ARG A 119 11.82 0.82 -8.19
CA ARG A 119 11.70 -0.14 -7.08
C ARG A 119 11.10 0.55 -5.85
N LEU A 120 9.85 0.24 -5.53
CA LEU A 120 9.23 0.68 -4.29
C LEU A 120 9.89 0.02 -3.07
N SER A 121 10.06 0.80 -2.00
CA SER A 121 10.57 0.28 -0.74
C SER A 121 9.61 -0.76 -0.15
N THR A 122 10.14 -1.67 0.66
CA THR A 122 9.34 -2.72 1.30
C THR A 122 8.26 -2.11 2.19
N ALA A 123 8.53 -0.99 2.87
CA ALA A 123 7.55 -0.32 3.71
C ALA A 123 6.30 0.10 2.91
N VAL A 124 6.49 0.73 1.74
CA VAL A 124 5.38 1.19 0.88
C VAL A 124 4.56 0.02 0.33
N LYS A 125 5.22 -1.09 -0.04
CA LYS A 125 4.52 -2.27 -0.55
C LYS A 125 3.72 -2.99 0.54
N ARG A 126 4.15 -2.89 1.81
CA ARG A 126 3.47 -3.47 2.96
C ARG A 126 2.32 -2.62 3.49
N SER A 127 2.32 -1.30 3.20
CA SER A 127 1.27 -0.38 3.61
C SER A 127 0.07 -0.32 2.64
N ALA A 128 0.06 -1.14 1.58
CA ALA A 128 -1.02 -1.15 0.58
C ALA A 128 -1.45 -2.58 0.23
N CYS A 129 -2.77 -2.81 0.17
CA CYS A 129 -3.36 -4.07 -0.22
C CYS A 129 -2.94 -4.44 -1.65
N LYS A 130 -2.65 -5.73 -1.88
CA LYS A 130 -2.26 -6.22 -3.21
C LYS A 130 -3.44 -6.42 -4.16
N ARG A 131 -4.66 -6.56 -3.63
CA ARG A 131 -5.87 -6.88 -4.42
C ARG A 131 -6.64 -5.62 -4.82
N CYS A 132 -6.98 -4.77 -3.86
CA CYS A 132 -7.80 -3.58 -4.10
C CYS A 132 -7.05 -2.24 -3.98
N ASN A 133 -5.75 -2.25 -3.66
CA ASN A 133 -4.93 -1.05 -3.42
C ASN A 133 -5.29 -0.22 -2.17
N ALA A 134 -6.07 -0.76 -1.23
CA ALA A 134 -6.40 -0.04 0.02
C ALA A 134 -5.13 0.28 0.83
N VAL A 135 -5.05 1.47 1.42
CA VAL A 135 -4.05 1.77 2.45
C VAL A 135 -4.33 0.87 3.65
N LEU A 136 -3.33 0.15 4.13
CA LEU A 136 -3.44 -0.74 5.29
C LEU A 136 -2.95 0.00 6.53
N ARG A 137 -3.90 0.46 7.36
CA ARG A 137 -3.66 0.98 8.71
C ARG A 137 -4.36 0.09 9.72
N ASP A 138 -3.56 -0.38 10.67
CA ASP A 138 -3.98 -1.18 11.80
C ASP A 138 -5.16 -0.53 12.54
N GLY A 139 -6.24 -1.28 12.74
CA GLY A 139 -7.42 -0.86 13.51
C GLY A 139 -8.47 -0.04 12.75
N VAL A 140 -8.17 0.45 11.55
CA VAL A 140 -9.11 1.26 10.75
C VAL A 140 -9.44 0.57 9.43
N THR A 141 -8.43 0.34 8.60
CA THR A 141 -8.62 -0.21 7.24
C THR A 141 -8.10 -1.64 7.11
N CYS A 142 -7.37 -2.13 8.11
CA CYS A 142 -6.97 -3.52 8.22
C CYS A 142 -6.91 -4.00 9.66
N THR A 143 -7.16 -5.29 9.85
CA THR A 143 -6.90 -5.99 11.09
C THR A 143 -5.53 -6.64 11.04
N LYS A 144 -4.77 -6.49 12.13
CA LYS A 144 -3.41 -7.00 12.26
C LYS A 144 -3.36 -8.01 13.39
N PHE A 145 -2.92 -9.22 13.08
CA PHE A 145 -2.78 -10.28 14.07
C PHE A 145 -1.58 -11.18 13.75
N MET A 146 -1.11 -11.91 14.77
CA MET A 146 -0.04 -12.89 14.63
C MET A 146 -0.65 -14.28 14.52
N GLU A 147 -0.24 -15.01 13.49
CA GLU A 147 -0.66 -16.39 13.24
C GLU A 147 0.57 -17.31 13.38
N ASN A 148 0.45 -18.41 14.11
CA ASN A 148 1.49 -19.44 14.20
C ASN A 148 0.89 -20.82 13.91
N LEU A 149 1.08 -21.28 12.68
CA LEU A 149 0.57 -22.56 12.19
C LEU A 149 1.48 -23.76 12.54
N SER A 150 2.48 -23.59 13.40
CA SER A 150 3.26 -24.72 13.89
C SER A 150 2.43 -25.59 14.85
N LYS A 151 2.79 -26.87 14.97
CA LYS A 151 2.12 -27.82 15.89
C LYS A 151 2.08 -27.23 17.31
N GLY A 152 0.90 -26.79 17.75
CA GLY A 152 0.67 -26.16 19.06
C GLY A 152 1.34 -24.80 19.26
N GLY A 153 1.69 -24.07 18.20
CA GLY A 153 2.35 -22.76 18.31
C GLY A 153 3.76 -22.78 18.92
N ARG A 154 4.38 -23.97 19.01
CA ARG A 154 5.63 -24.18 19.77
C ARG A 154 6.88 -23.58 19.13
N LYS A 155 6.86 -23.31 17.81
CA LYS A 155 8.03 -22.77 17.09
C LYS A 155 7.93 -21.24 16.98
N PRO A 156 8.75 -20.45 17.71
CA PRO A 156 8.65 -18.99 17.67
C PRO A 156 9.07 -18.39 16.32
N HIS A 157 9.94 -19.07 15.55
CA HIS A 157 10.34 -18.66 14.21
C HIS A 157 9.25 -18.89 13.13
N ALA A 158 8.16 -19.57 13.49
CA ALA A 158 7.02 -19.82 12.61
C ALA A 158 5.89 -18.77 12.76
N ASN A 159 6.15 -17.70 13.53
CA ASN A 159 5.23 -16.59 13.65
C ASN A 159 5.10 -15.84 12.32
N VAL A 160 3.87 -15.57 11.90
CA VAL A 160 3.53 -14.82 10.69
C VAL A 160 2.62 -13.67 11.07
N LEU A 161 3.05 -12.44 10.78
CA LEU A 161 2.21 -11.27 10.89
C LEU A 161 1.26 -11.22 9.70
N VAL A 162 -0.04 -11.24 9.97
CA VAL A 162 -1.09 -11.16 8.96
C VAL A 162 -1.77 -9.80 9.06
N LEU A 163 -1.85 -9.11 7.91
CA LEU A 163 -2.70 -7.94 7.73
C LEU A 163 -3.89 -8.36 6.85
N ARG A 164 -5.10 -8.41 7.41
CA ARG A 164 -6.33 -8.66 6.68
C ARG A 164 -6.98 -7.32 6.31
N CYS A 165 -7.19 -7.11 5.02
CA CYS A 165 -7.81 -5.89 4.51
C CYS A 165 -9.30 -5.85 4.88
N ALA A 166 -9.78 -4.77 5.51
CA ALA A 166 -11.20 -4.64 5.87
C ALA A 166 -12.12 -4.45 4.64
N VAL A 167 -11.54 -4.10 3.49
CA VAL A 167 -12.27 -3.71 2.28
C VAL A 167 -12.51 -4.89 1.34
N CYS A 168 -11.49 -5.72 1.09
CA CYS A 168 -11.58 -6.88 0.18
C CYS A 168 -11.19 -8.20 0.83
N GLU A 169 -10.93 -8.18 2.14
CA GLU A 169 -10.57 -9.33 2.98
C GLU A 169 -9.29 -10.09 2.58
N ALA A 170 -8.55 -9.60 1.58
CA ALA A 170 -7.28 -10.18 1.21
C ALA A 170 -6.26 -10.08 2.37
N GLU A 171 -5.54 -11.17 2.59
CA GLU A 171 -4.54 -11.28 3.65
C GLU A 171 -3.13 -11.06 3.08
N GLN A 172 -2.34 -10.23 3.76
CA GLN A 172 -0.91 -10.09 3.54
C GLN A 172 -0.15 -10.72 4.69
N ARG A 173 0.71 -11.67 4.36
CA ARG A 173 1.47 -12.46 5.35
C ARG A 173 2.94 -12.05 5.33
N PHE A 174 3.51 -11.81 6.52
CA PHE A 174 4.91 -11.45 6.70
C PHE A 174 5.55 -12.36 7.75
N PRO A 175 6.61 -13.11 7.42
CA PRO A 175 7.31 -13.92 8.41
C PRO A 175 7.95 -13.02 9.48
N VAL A 176 7.78 -13.40 10.75
CA VAL A 176 8.31 -12.72 11.93
C VAL A 176 9.08 -13.73 12.78
N GLY A 177 10.14 -13.28 13.46
CA GLY A 177 10.88 -14.13 14.41
C GLY A 177 11.92 -15.07 13.80
N ALA A 178 11.97 -15.22 12.47
CA ALA A 178 13.10 -15.89 11.83
C ALA A 178 14.37 -15.02 11.91
N ARG A 179 15.42 -15.52 12.57
CA ARG A 179 16.75 -14.89 12.51
C ARG A 179 17.19 -14.85 11.05
N ARG A 180 17.52 -13.66 10.54
CA ARG A 180 18.07 -13.54 9.19
C ARG A 180 19.37 -14.32 9.14
N GLN A 181 19.50 -15.18 8.12
CA GLN A 181 20.78 -15.82 7.88
C GLN A 181 21.85 -14.75 7.68
N SER A 182 22.98 -14.94 8.34
CA SER A 182 24.15 -14.08 8.14
C SER A 182 24.57 -14.10 6.67
N ARG A 183 25.15 -12.98 6.22
CA ARG A 183 25.66 -12.89 4.84
C ARG A 183 26.77 -13.93 4.67
N LYS A 184 27.01 -14.37 3.44
CA LYS A 184 28.07 -15.35 3.15
C LYS A 184 29.44 -14.91 3.68
N SER A 185 29.71 -13.60 3.70
CA SER A 185 30.92 -12.99 4.29
C SER A 185 31.06 -13.20 5.79
N ASP A 186 29.93 -13.30 6.50
CA ASP A 186 29.86 -13.33 7.96
C ASP A 186 29.67 -14.78 8.47
N ARG A 187 29.56 -15.75 7.55
CA ARG A 187 29.55 -17.17 7.88
C ARG A 187 31.01 -17.60 7.99
N THR A 188 31.52 -17.74 9.21
CA THR A 188 32.74 -18.51 9.41
C THR A 188 32.50 -19.93 8.88
N PRO A 189 33.39 -20.48 8.04
CA PRO A 189 33.35 -21.91 7.77
C PRO A 189 33.48 -22.61 9.12
N ALA A 190 32.55 -23.51 9.42
CA ALA A 190 32.67 -24.36 10.60
C ALA A 190 33.87 -25.27 10.39
N THR A 191 35.06 -24.82 10.79
CA THR A 191 36.22 -25.68 10.95
C THR A 191 35.93 -26.54 12.17
N THR A 192 35.88 -27.84 11.93
CA THR A 192 35.88 -28.95 12.89
C THR A 192 36.65 -28.61 14.17
N ASN A 193 35.96 -28.68 15.31
CA ASN A 193 36.50 -29.02 16.63
C ASN A 193 35.29 -29.25 17.55
N ALA A 194 34.72 -30.44 17.43
CA ALA A 194 33.74 -31.00 18.35
C ALA A 194 34.25 -32.40 18.74
N GLU A 195 35.42 -32.41 19.39
CA GLU A 195 35.95 -33.54 20.17
C GLU A 195 36.54 -32.91 21.43
N ALA A 196 35.79 -32.97 22.53
CA ALA A 196 36.22 -32.91 23.93
C ALA A 196 35.02 -32.54 24.81
N ASP A 197 34.10 -33.49 25.04
CA ASP A 197 33.19 -33.51 26.20
C ASP A 197 32.62 -34.94 26.35
N ASP A 198 33.50 -35.95 26.42
CA ASP A 198 33.19 -37.34 26.78
C ASP A 198 34.17 -37.81 27.87
N ASP A 199 34.19 -37.15 29.03
CA ASP A 199 34.94 -37.63 30.21
C ASP A 199 34.36 -37.05 31.51
N ALA A 200 33.11 -37.40 31.87
CA ALA A 200 32.56 -37.17 33.21
C ALA A 200 31.29 -38.02 33.50
N CYS A 201 31.36 -39.35 33.38
CA CYS A 201 30.31 -40.23 33.93
C CYS A 201 30.80 -41.67 34.16
N MET A 202 31.84 -41.87 34.96
CA MET A 202 32.18 -43.17 35.55
C MET A 202 32.98 -42.94 36.84
N ALA A 203 32.30 -42.84 37.99
CA ALA A 203 32.79 -43.30 39.31
C ALA A 203 31.89 -42.77 40.44
N VAL A 204 30.93 -43.58 40.89
CA VAL A 204 30.71 -43.86 42.33
C VAL A 204 29.77 -45.05 42.45
N ALA A 205 30.34 -46.24 42.54
CA ALA A 205 29.70 -47.42 43.10
C ALA A 205 30.60 -47.95 44.22
N GLY A 206 30.05 -48.04 45.44
CA GLY A 206 30.56 -48.86 46.53
C GLY A 206 31.61 -48.22 47.45
N ASN A 207 31.19 -47.80 48.65
CA ASN A 207 31.63 -48.45 49.89
C ASN A 207 30.73 -48.05 51.07
N ASP A 208 30.60 -49.02 51.98
CA ASP A 208 29.94 -49.07 53.30
C ASP A 208 28.43 -49.38 53.35
#